data_AF-A0A198YX69-F1
#
_entry.id   AF-A0A198YX69-F1
#
_cell.length_a   1.000
_cell.length_b   1.000
_cell.length_c   1.000
_cell.angle_alpha   90.00
_cell.angle_beta   90.00
_cell.angle_gamma   90.00
#
_symmetry.space_group_name_H-M   'P 1'
#
loop_
_entity.id
_entity.type
_entity.pdbx_description
1 polymer ?
#
loop_
_entity_poly.entity_id
_entity_poly.type
_entity_poly.pdbx_seq_one_letter_code
_entity_poly.pdbx_strand_id
1 'polypeptide(L)'
;MRLERSIDLAAVALALAFILIDPAWASSGGGLPWEDPLQQIQESITGPVAGFIALAAVAIAGGMLIFGGELNDFARRLMYVVLVAGILLGATQIVGLFGATGASIGIADHNLKTRNGEEGKAGHGG
;
A
#
# COMPACT_ATOMS: atom_id res chain seq x y z
N MET A 1 20.02 -17.26 17.67
CA MET A 1 18.54 -17.29 17.54
C MET A 1 17.86 -15.92 17.52
N ARG A 2 18.26 -14.92 18.33
CA ARG A 2 17.63 -13.57 18.26
C ARG A 2 18.05 -12.76 17.02
N LEU A 3 19.24 -13.04 16.49
CA LEU A 3 19.85 -12.30 15.38
C LEU A 3 19.22 -12.66 14.01
N GLU A 4 18.99 -13.94 13.75
CA GLU A 4 18.30 -14.39 12.52
C GLU A 4 16.84 -13.90 12.44
N ARG A 5 16.13 -13.85 13.57
CA ARG A 5 14.78 -13.28 13.64
C ARG A 5 14.73 -11.77 13.37
N SER A 6 15.74 -11.02 13.79
CA SER A 6 15.82 -9.58 13.49
C SER A 6 16.15 -9.33 12.01
N ILE A 7 16.89 -10.24 11.37
CA ILE A 7 17.24 -10.13 9.95
C ILE A 7 16.00 -10.41 9.08
N ASP A 8 15.19 -11.42 9.40
CA ASP A 8 13.95 -11.71 8.68
C ASP A 8 12.92 -10.57 8.79
N LEU A 9 12.77 -9.98 9.99
CA LEU A 9 11.90 -8.82 10.18
C LEU A 9 12.39 -7.60 9.40
N ALA A 10 13.71 -7.36 9.40
CA ALA A 10 14.30 -6.26 8.65
C ALA A 10 14.12 -6.44 7.14
N ALA A 11 14.25 -7.67 6.64
CA ALA A 11 14.05 -7.98 5.22
C ALA A 11 12.60 -7.77 4.77
N VAL A 12 11.63 -8.20 5.59
CA VAL A 12 10.20 -7.99 5.32
C VAL A 12 9.83 -6.51 5.40
N ALA A 13 10.32 -5.79 6.41
CA ALA A 13 10.09 -4.35 6.55
C ALA A 13 10.69 -3.57 5.38
N LEU A 14 11.87 -3.96 4.91
CA LEU A 14 12.51 -3.36 3.74
C LEU A 14 11.71 -3.64 2.46
N ALA A 15 11.26 -4.88 2.26
CA ALA A 15 10.42 -5.24 1.11
C ALA A 15 9.08 -4.49 1.11
N LEU A 16 8.45 -4.31 2.27
CA LEU A 16 7.23 -3.51 2.41
C LEU A 16 7.49 -2.02 2.16
N ALA A 17 8.60 -1.47 2.65
CA ALA A 17 8.98 -0.09 2.38
C ALA A 17 9.14 0.17 0.88
N PHE A 18 9.70 -0.78 0.12
CA PHE A 18 9.81 -0.65 -1.34
C PHE A 18 8.47 -0.68 -2.09
N ILE A 19 7.44 -1.33 -1.55
CA ILE A 19 6.08 -1.36 -2.14
C ILE A 19 5.32 -0.05 -1.87
N LEU A 20 5.67 0.65 -0.78
CA LEU A 20 5.01 1.87 -0.30
C LEU A 20 5.68 3.17 -0.79
N ILE A 21 6.77 3.09 -1.55
CA ILE A 21 7.38 4.27 -2.18
C ILE A 21 6.53 4.65 -3.39
N ASP A 22 5.61 5.59 -3.20
CA ASP A 22 5.01 6.33 -4.31
C ASP A 22 6.11 7.16 -4.99
N PRO A 23 6.20 7.17 -6.34
CA PRO A 23 7.15 8.01 -7.04
C PRO A 23 6.85 9.49 -6.72
N ALA A 24 7.80 10.18 -6.08
CA ALA A 24 7.71 11.61 -5.88
C ALA A 24 7.87 12.31 -7.25
N TRP A 25 6.75 12.63 -7.89
CA TRP A 25 6.73 13.50 -9.07
C TRP A 25 7.17 14.91 -8.67
N ALA A 26 8.46 15.18 -8.78
CA ALA A 26 8.95 16.55 -8.87
C ALA A 26 8.47 17.11 -10.21
N SER A 27 7.43 17.94 -10.18
CA SER A 27 7.07 18.75 -11.34
C SER A 27 8.12 19.84 -11.50
N SER A 28 9.25 19.51 -12.14
CA SER A 28 10.17 20.50 -12.70
C SER A 28 9.63 20.91 -14.05
N GLY A 29 8.83 21.98 -14.06
CA GLY A 29 8.55 22.67 -15.31
C GLY A 29 9.84 23.14 -15.98
N GLY A 30 10.09 22.67 -17.19
CA GLY A 30 10.75 23.46 -18.24
C GLY A 30 12.20 23.11 -18.60
N GLY A 31 12.36 22.49 -19.77
CA GLY A 31 13.14 23.10 -20.86
C GLY A 31 14.67 22.95 -20.84
N LEU A 32 15.20 21.87 -20.27
CA LEU A 32 16.66 21.63 -20.26
C LEU A 32 17.00 20.35 -21.06
N PRO A 33 17.95 20.38 -22.01
CA PRO A 33 18.20 19.29 -22.97
C PRO A 33 18.72 17.98 -22.36
N TRP A 34 18.99 17.97 -21.05
CA TRP A 34 19.36 16.78 -20.28
C TRP A 34 18.19 16.13 -19.54
N GLU A 35 16.99 16.73 -19.55
CA GLU A 35 15.79 16.08 -19.01
C GLU A 35 15.33 14.91 -19.87
N ASP A 36 15.38 15.00 -21.21
CA ASP A 36 15.01 13.91 -22.12
C ASP A 36 15.75 12.59 -21.82
N PRO A 37 17.10 12.58 -21.71
CA PRO A 37 17.84 11.39 -21.33
C PRO A 37 17.53 10.86 -19.92
N LEU A 38 17.30 11.76 -18.96
CA LEU A 38 16.97 11.37 -17.57
C LEU A 38 15.55 10.80 -17.48
N GLN A 39 14.62 11.33 -18.27
CA GLN A 39 13.25 10.85 -18.37
C GLN A 39 13.18 9.48 -19.05
N GLN A 40 13.96 9.24 -20.12
CA GLN A 40 14.10 7.90 -20.71
C GLN A 40 14.66 6.87 -19.73
N ILE A 41 15.63 7.25 -18.89
CA ILE A 41 16.16 6.33 -17.86
C ILE A 41 15.08 6.05 -16.81
N GLN A 42 14.35 7.07 -16.37
CA GLN A 42 13.27 6.90 -15.39
C GLN A 42 12.13 6.03 -15.95
N GLU A 43 11.70 6.28 -17.19
CA GLU A 43 10.74 5.44 -17.92
C GLU A 43 11.26 4.02 -18.14
N SER A 44 12.57 3.80 -18.32
CA SER A 44 13.10 2.44 -18.45
C SER A 44 13.09 1.66 -17.14
N ILE A 45 13.19 2.34 -16.00
CA ILE A 45 13.17 1.74 -14.65
C ILE A 45 11.75 1.43 -14.18
N THR A 46 10.76 2.24 -14.58
CA THR A 46 9.34 2.02 -14.23
C THR A 46 8.49 1.46 -15.37
N GLY A 47 9.03 1.38 -16.58
CA GLY A 47 8.30 0.99 -17.80
C GLY A 47 8.45 -0.48 -18.19
N PRO A 48 8.19 -0.83 -19.46
CA PRO A 48 8.05 -2.22 -19.92
C PRO A 48 9.23 -3.13 -19.57
N VAL A 49 10.45 -2.58 -19.49
CA VAL A 49 11.67 -3.31 -19.13
C VAL A 49 11.59 -3.90 -17.72
N ALA A 50 11.09 -3.14 -16.75
CA ALA A 50 10.86 -3.65 -15.40
C ALA A 50 9.82 -4.78 -15.38
N GLY A 51 8.79 -4.66 -16.21
CA GLY A 51 7.80 -5.72 -16.43
C GLY A 51 8.42 -7.02 -16.96
N PHE A 52 9.31 -6.94 -17.95
CA PHE A 52 10.02 -8.11 -18.49
C PHE A 52 10.97 -8.74 -17.46
N ILE A 53 11.67 -7.93 -16.65
CA ILE A 53 12.52 -8.42 -15.56
C ILE A 53 11.68 -9.13 -14.49
N ALA A 54 10.54 -8.57 -14.11
CA ALA A 54 9.62 -9.19 -13.16
C ALA A 54 9.10 -10.54 -13.68
N LEU A 55 8.70 -10.60 -14.96
CA LEU A 55 8.28 -11.84 -15.60
C LEU A 55 9.41 -12.88 -15.60
N ALA A 56 10.63 -12.48 -15.95
CA ALA A 56 11.80 -13.37 -15.92
C ALA A 56 12.09 -13.89 -14.51
N ALA A 57 12.02 -13.03 -13.48
CA ALA A 57 12.22 -13.43 -12.09
C ALA A 57 11.17 -14.46 -11.61
N VAL A 58 9.90 -14.24 -11.95
CA VAL A 58 8.82 -15.20 -11.66
C VAL A 58 9.03 -16.52 -12.39
N ALA A 59 9.45 -16.48 -13.66
CA ALA A 59 9.75 -17.68 -14.43
C ALA A 59 10.94 -18.47 -13.86
N ILE A 60 11.99 -17.78 -13.40
CA ILE A 60 13.14 -18.43 -12.73
C ILE A 60 12.71 -19.02 -11.38
N ALA A 61 11.93 -18.29 -10.59
CA ALA A 61 11.41 -18.80 -9.31
C ALA A 61 10.49 -20.02 -9.50
N GLY A 62 9.58 -19.96 -10.49
CA GLY A 62 8.73 -21.10 -10.86
C GLY A 62 9.52 -22.26 -11.47
N GLY A 63 10.56 -21.97 -12.25
CA GLY A 63 11.47 -22.96 -12.82
C GLY A 63 12.28 -23.69 -11.74
N MET A 64 12.87 -22.94 -10.81
CA MET A 64 13.55 -23.52 -9.63
C MET A 64 12.61 -24.40 -8.81
N LEU A 65 11.32 -24.06 -8.79
CA LEU A 65 10.29 -24.87 -8.14
C LEU A 65 10.06 -26.19 -8.87
N ILE A 66 9.77 -26.17 -10.17
CA ILE A 66 9.42 -27.38 -10.95
C ILE A 66 10.63 -28.32 -11.10
N PHE A 67 11.83 -27.78 -11.29
CA PHE A 67 13.06 -28.56 -11.51
C PHE A 67 13.75 -29.02 -10.22
N GLY A 68 13.21 -28.68 -9.04
CA GLY A 68 13.55 -29.40 -7.81
C GLY A 68 14.84 -28.98 -7.12
N GLY A 69 15.14 -27.68 -7.07
CA GLY A 69 16.06 -27.13 -6.08
C GLY A 69 15.34 -27.02 -4.74
N GLU A 70 15.30 -28.10 -3.95
CA GLU A 70 14.68 -28.14 -2.61
C GLU A 70 13.19 -27.76 -2.57
N LEU A 71 12.37 -28.36 -3.45
CA LEU A 71 10.91 -28.15 -3.52
C LEU A 71 10.24 -28.21 -2.13
N ASN A 72 10.69 -29.12 -1.28
CA ASN A 72 10.17 -29.30 0.07
C ASN A 72 10.43 -28.07 0.97
N ASP A 73 11.57 -27.40 0.84
CA ASP A 73 11.88 -26.18 1.59
C ASP A 73 11.14 -24.97 1.03
N PHE A 74 11.01 -24.84 -0.29
CA PHE A 74 10.16 -23.80 -0.86
C PHE A 74 8.68 -23.99 -0.48
N ALA A 75 8.14 -25.20 -0.63
CA ALA A 75 6.75 -25.49 -0.30
C ALA A 75 6.47 -25.22 1.18
N ARG A 76 7.42 -25.56 2.05
CA ARG A 76 7.38 -25.23 3.48
C ARG A 76 7.36 -23.72 3.72
N ARG A 77 8.21 -22.96 3.01
CA ARG A 77 8.26 -21.50 3.12
C ARG A 77 6.99 -20.83 2.59
N LEU A 78 6.44 -21.32 1.48
CA LEU A 78 5.21 -20.82 0.89
C LEU A 78 4.00 -21.11 1.78
N MET A 79 3.94 -22.31 2.38
CA MET A 79 2.93 -22.64 3.38
C MET A 79 2.93 -21.65 4.54
N TYR A 80 4.11 -21.29 5.08
CA TYR A 80 4.20 -20.30 6.15
C TYR A 80 3.68 -18.92 5.74
N VAL A 81 4.04 -18.45 4.54
CA VAL A 81 3.56 -17.14 4.02
C VAL A 81 2.05 -17.14 3.85
N VAL A 82 1.49 -18.18 3.23
CA VAL A 82 0.04 -18.30 3.00
C VAL A 82 -0.72 -18.42 4.33
N LEU A 83 -0.20 -19.21 5.28
CA LEU A 83 -0.82 -19.41 6.58
C LEU A 83 -0.85 -18.10 7.38
N VAL A 84 0.23 -17.33 7.38
CA VAL A 84 0.27 -16.01 8.02
C VAL A 84 -0.69 -15.03 7.33
N ALA A 85 -0.65 -14.94 5.99
CA ALA A 85 -1.55 -14.06 5.25
C ALA A 85 -3.02 -14.41 5.48
N GLY A 86 -3.36 -15.69 5.47
CA GLY A 86 -4.72 -16.18 5.75
C GLY A 86 -5.20 -15.84 7.16
N ILE A 87 -4.35 -15.98 8.17
CA ILE A 87 -4.69 -15.58 9.54
C ILE A 87 -4.91 -14.06 9.63
N LEU A 88 -4.04 -13.25 9.02
CA LEU A 88 -4.20 -11.79 9.04
C LEU A 88 -5.49 -11.36 8.34
N LEU A 89 -5.79 -11.92 7.16
CA LEU A 89 -7.02 -11.66 6.42
C LEU A 89 -8.26 -12.16 7.17
N GLY A 90 -8.18 -13.30 7.87
CA GLY A 90 -9.28 -13.81 8.71
C GLY A 90 -9.49 -12.95 9.97
N ALA A 91 -8.41 -12.45 10.57
CA ALA A 91 -8.45 -11.62 11.75
C ALA A 91 -9.16 -10.28 11.48
N THR A 92 -8.98 -9.67 10.30
CA THR A 92 -9.71 -8.44 9.95
C THR A 92 -11.22 -8.66 9.89
N GLN A 93 -11.67 -9.84 9.45
CA GLN A 93 -13.10 -10.20 9.46
C GLN A 93 -13.64 -10.32 10.89
N ILE A 94 -12.89 -10.96 11.78
CA ILE A 94 -13.26 -11.11 13.19
C ILE A 94 -13.32 -9.73 13.89
N VAL A 95 -12.32 -8.88 13.66
CA VAL A 95 -12.32 -7.50 14.19
C VAL A 95 -13.49 -6.70 13.62
N GLY A 96 -13.87 -6.89 12.35
CA GLY A 96 -15.06 -6.27 11.77
C GLY A 96 -16.36 -6.65 12.49
N LEU A 97 -16.52 -7.93 12.87
CA LEU A 97 -17.71 -8.42 13.57
C LEU A 97 -17.90 -7.78 14.96
N PHE A 98 -16.80 -7.55 15.68
CA PHE A 98 -16.84 -6.95 17.03
C PHE A 98 -16.58 -5.44 17.05
N GLY A 99 -16.01 -4.87 15.99
CA GLY A 99 -15.71 -3.44 15.85
C GLY A 99 -16.88 -2.64 15.29
N ALA A 100 -17.65 -3.20 14.35
CA ALA A 100 -18.82 -2.52 13.78
C ALA A 100 -20.01 -2.42 14.76
N THR A 101 -20.05 -3.27 15.79
CA THR A 101 -21.05 -3.25 16.86
C THR A 101 -20.64 -2.38 18.06
N GLY A 102 -19.42 -1.81 18.06
CA GLY A 102 -18.81 -1.19 19.23
C GLY A 102 -19.11 0.30 19.49
N ALA A 103 -19.58 1.08 18.51
CA ALA A 103 -19.94 2.48 18.74
C ALA A 103 -20.71 3.10 17.55
N SER A 104 -22.04 3.26 17.64
CA SER A 104 -22.72 4.35 16.95
C SER A 104 -22.52 5.62 17.77
N ILE A 105 -21.33 6.22 17.69
CA ILE A 105 -21.21 7.61 18.15
C ILE A 105 -22.07 8.43 17.22
N GLY A 106 -23.25 8.80 17.72
CA GLY A 106 -24.15 9.73 17.08
C GLY A 106 -23.37 10.97 16.71
N ILE A 107 -23.32 11.24 15.41
CA ILE A 107 -23.12 12.60 14.94
C ILE A 107 -24.37 13.35 15.42
N ALA A 108 -24.28 13.90 16.63
CA ALA A 108 -25.23 14.89 17.11
C ALA A 108 -25.15 16.05 16.13
N ASP A 109 -26.11 16.04 15.21
CA ASP A 109 -26.73 17.18 14.56
C ASP A 109 -25.89 18.47 14.60
N HIS A 110 -24.98 18.61 13.64
CA HIS A 110 -24.38 19.90 13.28
C HIS A 110 -25.39 20.77 12.50
N ASN A 111 -26.67 20.75 12.88
CA ASN A 111 -27.73 21.61 12.33
C ASN A 111 -28.28 22.60 13.36
N LEU A 112 -27.59 22.79 14.50
CA LEU A 112 -27.90 23.89 15.44
C LEU A 112 -27.22 25.23 15.10
N LYS A 113 -26.43 25.32 14.01
CA LYS A 113 -25.80 26.59 13.59
C LYS A 113 -26.64 27.45 12.64
N THR A 114 -27.80 26.96 12.17
CA THR A 114 -28.62 27.67 11.17
C THR A 114 -29.80 28.47 11.74
N ARG A 115 -30.19 28.30 13.01
CA ARG A 115 -31.37 28.98 13.60
C ARG A 115 -31.10 30.32 14.30
N ASN A 116 -29.84 30.76 14.39
CA ASN A 116 -29.48 32.01 15.08
C ASN A 116 -29.15 33.18 14.13
N GLY A 117 -29.48 33.05 12.83
CA GLY A 117 -29.14 34.04 11.79
C GLY A 117 -30.29 34.92 11.29
N GLU A 118 -31.53 34.69 11.72
CA GLU A 118 -32.71 35.34 11.12
C GLU A 118 -33.48 36.31 12.04
N GLU A 119 -32.87 36.80 13.13
CA GLU A 119 -33.51 37.82 13.99
C GLU A 119 -33.08 39.27 13.68
N GLY A 120 -32.37 39.54 12.57
CA GLY A 120 -31.64 40.81 12.39
C GLY A 120 -32.04 41.75 11.25
N LYS A 121 -33.12 41.52 10.49
CA LYS A 121 -33.43 42.37 9.31
C LYS A 121 -34.94 42.51 9.04
N ALA A 122 -35.67 43.13 9.96
CA ALA A 122 -36.99 43.70 9.65
C ALA A 122 -37.05 45.12 10.23
N GLY A 123 -36.58 46.11 9.47
CA GLY A 123 -36.67 47.50 9.93
C GLY A 123 -35.79 48.51 9.20
N HIS A 124 -35.94 48.68 7.88
CA HIS A 124 -35.71 49.95 7.17
C HIS A 124 -36.10 49.76 5.69
N GLY A 125 -36.91 50.58 5.03
CA GLY A 125 -37.47 51.88 5.37
C GLY A 125 -38.68 52.19 4.49
N GLY A 126 -39.38 53.27 4.87
CA GLY A 126 -40.33 53.97 4.02
C GLY A 126 -39.65 54.99 3.11
#